data_AF-A0A923R7P0-F1
#
_entry.id   AF-A0A923R7P0-F1
#
_cell.length_a   1.000
_cell.length_b   1.000
_cell.length_c   1.000
_cell.angle_alpha   90.00
_cell.angle_beta   90.00
_cell.angle_gamma   90.00
#
_symmetry.space_group_name_H-M   'P 1'
#
loop_
_entity.id
_entity.type
_entity.pdbx_description
1 polymer ?
#
loop_
_entity_poly.entity_id
_entity_poly.type
_entity_poly.pdbx_seq_one_letter_code
_entity_poly.pdbx_strand_id
1 'polypeptide(L)'
;MLLLSALIALSAPVSAWENHQILMERMLDSKASKQRIYPYQKIKFPCVEEEKKEIEFLGKELKIDASKIPVFSEKRCEPGQKTGEVIMSELIASAFVDEPDMGMDQNLPNSADPREARKWMGGSTGPTSQGFRHMIFPGIQVRSPVQSFQIPFGSVGDVLERIQKLHEVSKGYFESGNKFWGLRTLLWEIHYVQDLHQPFHVAQIPSMKMLPWKKLFSGFINASTHAMANYHYAYESLTQGMIKEAVSNGFQKCFEPEILDDPTAPMDILDIPRAAAPKVGAAVYAALGDYMKSNEVNLPAGVGQIDTFTLLHATEPVIPLESDQKEISSDEMKSIQNQFKQYKAISELKTFSCELMSSLSRSTWEELDHAFIKAQSPASNKSGKWSDALPEIRRVRR
;
A
#
# COMPACT_ATOMS: atom_id res chain seq x y z
N MET A 1 -29.77 14.52 -16.28
CA MET A 1 -28.70 13.98 -17.14
C MET A 1 -27.34 14.64 -16.90
N LEU A 2 -27.23 15.97 -16.76
CA LEU A 2 -25.94 16.67 -16.49
C LEU A 2 -25.21 16.21 -15.21
N LEU A 3 -25.93 15.83 -14.15
CA LEU A 3 -25.34 15.29 -12.90
C LEU A 3 -24.72 13.90 -13.08
N LEU A 4 -25.27 13.06 -13.97
CA LEU A 4 -24.75 11.71 -14.21
C LEU A 4 -23.50 11.74 -15.11
N SER A 5 -23.43 12.70 -16.04
CA SER A 5 -22.25 12.93 -16.89
C SER A 5 -21.07 13.50 -16.13
N ALA A 6 -21.31 14.33 -15.09
CA ALA A 6 -20.24 14.81 -14.23
C ALA A 6 -19.61 13.65 -13.43
N LEU A 7 -20.41 12.74 -12.90
CA LEU A 7 -19.95 11.65 -12.03
C LEU A 7 -18.97 10.66 -12.71
N ILE A 8 -18.92 10.59 -14.05
CA ILE A 8 -18.13 9.62 -14.84
C ILE A 8 -16.60 9.85 -14.81
N ALA A 9 -16.07 10.86 -14.10
CA ALA A 9 -14.64 11.20 -14.19
C ALA A 9 -13.92 11.40 -12.84
N LEU A 10 -14.37 10.76 -11.75
CA LEU A 10 -13.59 10.69 -10.50
C LEU A 10 -12.41 9.71 -10.64
N SER A 11 -11.47 9.99 -11.55
CA SER A 11 -10.15 9.38 -11.53
C SER A 11 -9.26 10.21 -10.61
N ALA A 12 -9.14 9.84 -9.33
CA ALA A 12 -8.11 10.42 -8.47
C ALA A 12 -6.72 10.13 -9.07
N PRO A 13 -5.77 11.09 -9.13
CA PRO A 13 -4.37 10.74 -9.31
C PRO A 13 -3.96 10.00 -8.05
N VAL A 14 -3.95 8.68 -8.15
CA VAL A 14 -3.56 7.82 -7.05
C VAL A 14 -2.14 7.39 -7.32
N SER A 15 -1.22 7.85 -6.49
CA SER A 15 0.05 7.16 -6.33
C SER A 15 -0.14 6.08 -5.30
N ALA A 16 0.56 4.98 -5.52
CA ALA A 16 0.60 3.88 -4.59
C ALA A 16 1.43 4.26 -3.36
N TRP A 17 1.24 3.48 -2.31
CA TRP A 17 1.77 3.77 -0.99
C TRP A 17 3.30 3.71 -0.97
N GLU A 18 3.97 4.85 -0.92
CA GLU A 18 5.43 4.81 -1.01
C GLU A 18 6.11 4.29 0.27
N ASN A 19 7.21 3.54 0.10
CA ASN A 19 8.16 3.09 1.13
C ASN A 19 7.69 1.92 2.01
N HIS A 20 7.12 0.90 1.38
CA HIS A 20 6.84 -0.40 1.97
C HIS A 20 8.09 -1.05 2.58
N GLN A 21 9.29 -0.75 2.08
CA GLN A 21 10.53 -1.23 2.67
C GLN A 21 10.64 -0.89 4.16
N ILE A 22 10.23 0.30 4.57
CA ILE A 22 10.32 0.72 5.99
C ILE A 22 9.39 -0.15 6.87
N LEU A 23 8.24 -0.58 6.34
CA LEU A 23 7.38 -1.54 7.05
C LEU A 23 8.10 -2.87 7.24
N MET A 24 8.72 -3.38 6.19
CA MET A 24 9.43 -4.65 6.23
C MET A 24 10.60 -4.61 7.22
N GLU A 25 11.33 -3.49 7.30
CA GLU A 25 12.36 -3.26 8.31
C GLU A 25 11.77 -3.31 9.74
N ARG A 26 10.66 -2.60 10.00
CA ARG A 26 10.01 -2.61 11.32
C ARG A 26 9.43 -3.98 11.68
N MET A 27 8.94 -4.72 10.70
CA MET A 27 8.49 -6.09 10.89
C MET A 27 9.67 -6.99 11.26
N LEU A 28 10.81 -6.88 10.59
CA LEU A 28 12.00 -7.67 10.90
C LEU A 28 12.55 -7.40 12.31
N ASP A 29 12.36 -6.20 12.86
CA ASP A 29 12.74 -5.84 14.23
C ASP A 29 11.81 -6.47 15.31
N SER A 30 10.63 -6.95 14.92
CA SER A 30 9.61 -7.49 15.83
C SER A 30 10.04 -8.80 16.53
N LYS A 31 9.39 -9.13 17.65
CA LYS A 31 9.54 -10.43 18.31
C LYS A 31 9.12 -11.60 17.39
N ALA A 32 8.11 -11.38 16.56
CA ALA A 32 7.61 -12.36 15.61
C ALA A 32 8.72 -12.79 14.63
N SER A 33 9.47 -11.84 14.08
CA SER A 33 10.63 -12.12 13.21
C SER A 33 11.68 -13.00 13.91
N LYS A 34 12.02 -12.69 15.17
CA LYS A 34 13.04 -13.40 15.96
C LYS A 34 12.68 -14.86 16.26
N GLN A 35 11.41 -15.25 16.15
CA GLN A 35 10.96 -16.63 16.33
C GLN A 35 11.12 -17.48 15.06
N ARG A 36 11.44 -16.85 13.92
CA ARG A 36 11.53 -17.51 12.62
C ARG A 36 12.98 -17.73 12.23
N ILE A 37 13.26 -18.91 11.66
CA ILE A 37 14.62 -19.26 11.25
C ILE A 37 14.95 -18.84 9.81
N TYR A 38 13.94 -18.75 8.94
CA TYR A 38 14.15 -18.50 7.52
C TYR A 38 14.76 -17.13 7.19
N PRO A 39 14.48 -16.02 7.92
CA PRO A 39 15.11 -14.73 7.63
C PRO A 39 16.64 -14.79 7.72
N TYR A 40 17.20 -15.71 8.49
CA TYR A 40 18.64 -15.86 8.70
C TYR A 40 19.30 -16.86 7.74
N GLN A 41 18.54 -17.47 6.83
CA GLN A 41 19.09 -18.42 5.86
C GLN A 41 19.86 -17.69 4.75
N LYS A 42 20.99 -18.27 4.35
CA LYS A 42 21.68 -17.88 3.12
C LYS A 42 20.98 -18.52 1.92
N ILE A 43 20.75 -17.73 0.88
CA ILE A 43 20.22 -18.19 -0.40
C ILE A 43 21.10 -17.71 -1.54
N LYS A 44 21.02 -18.41 -2.67
CA LYS A 44 21.73 -18.03 -3.89
C LYS A 44 20.90 -17.06 -4.71
N PHE A 45 21.53 -16.05 -5.28
CA PHE A 45 20.93 -15.14 -6.26
C PHE A 45 21.68 -15.22 -7.60
N PRO A 46 21.00 -15.05 -8.75
CA PRO A 46 21.65 -15.03 -10.07
C PRO A 46 22.47 -13.76 -10.26
N CYS A 47 23.56 -13.83 -11.03
CA CYS A 47 24.30 -12.64 -11.44
C CYS A 47 23.65 -11.95 -12.65
N VAL A 48 24.20 -10.79 -13.04
CA VAL A 48 23.55 -9.76 -13.87
C VAL A 48 22.85 -10.29 -15.12
N GLU A 49 23.52 -11.16 -15.89
CA GLU A 49 22.99 -11.64 -17.16
C GLU A 49 21.83 -12.63 -16.97
N GLU A 50 21.94 -13.53 -16.00
CA GLU A 50 20.85 -14.44 -15.61
C GLU A 50 19.68 -13.67 -14.98
N GLU A 51 19.96 -12.66 -14.17
CA GLU A 51 18.93 -11.84 -13.54
C GLU A 51 18.13 -11.04 -14.57
N LYS A 52 18.81 -10.35 -15.50
CA LYS A 52 18.15 -9.58 -16.57
C LYS A 52 17.23 -10.45 -17.44
N LYS A 53 17.68 -11.66 -17.78
CA LYS A 53 16.86 -12.62 -18.56
C LYS A 53 15.57 -12.98 -17.83
N GLU A 54 15.66 -13.20 -16.52
CA GLU A 54 14.47 -13.51 -15.72
C GLU A 54 13.55 -12.29 -15.57
N ILE A 55 14.10 -11.09 -15.39
CA ILE A 55 13.34 -9.83 -15.37
C ILE A 55 12.57 -9.63 -16.68
N GLU A 56 13.21 -9.83 -17.83
CA GLU A 56 12.54 -9.73 -19.14
C GLU A 56 11.43 -10.77 -19.32
N PHE A 57 11.66 -11.98 -18.81
CA PHE A 57 10.69 -13.06 -18.83
C PHE A 57 9.46 -12.73 -17.96
N LEU A 58 9.67 -12.30 -16.71
CA LEU A 58 8.62 -11.82 -15.82
C LEU A 58 7.90 -10.60 -16.40
N GLY A 59 8.61 -9.71 -17.08
CA GLY A 59 8.08 -8.62 -17.90
C GLY A 59 6.92 -9.04 -18.78
N LYS A 60 7.15 -10.09 -19.56
CA LYS A 60 6.17 -10.64 -20.51
C LYS A 60 5.06 -11.40 -19.80
N GLU A 61 5.40 -12.24 -18.83
CA GLU A 61 4.43 -13.12 -18.14
C GLU A 61 3.47 -12.34 -17.25
N LEU A 62 3.97 -11.32 -16.54
CA LEU A 62 3.19 -10.49 -15.62
C LEU A 62 2.64 -9.23 -16.29
N LYS A 63 2.97 -8.99 -17.56
CA LYS A 63 2.63 -7.78 -18.32
C LYS A 63 3.03 -6.52 -17.54
N ILE A 64 4.32 -6.42 -17.22
CA ILE A 64 4.93 -5.32 -16.46
C ILE A 64 6.04 -4.68 -17.28
N ASP A 65 6.40 -3.45 -16.96
CA ASP A 65 7.56 -2.78 -17.54
C ASP A 65 8.85 -3.30 -16.88
N ALA A 66 9.45 -4.31 -17.51
CA ALA A 66 10.70 -4.92 -17.09
C ALA A 66 11.87 -3.91 -17.01
N SER A 67 11.82 -2.81 -17.77
CA SER A 67 12.88 -1.79 -17.76
C SER A 67 12.92 -0.98 -16.47
N LYS A 68 11.86 -1.05 -15.65
CA LYS A 68 11.74 -0.37 -14.36
C LYS A 68 12.21 -1.21 -13.18
N ILE A 69 12.43 -2.50 -13.39
CA ILE A 69 12.86 -3.41 -12.33
C ILE A 69 14.38 -3.31 -12.17
N PRO A 70 14.90 -2.93 -10.99
CA PRO A 70 16.34 -2.79 -10.77
C PRO A 70 17.06 -4.15 -10.81
N VAL A 71 18.32 -4.17 -11.20
CA VAL A 71 19.13 -5.40 -11.19
C VAL A 71 19.88 -5.50 -9.86
N PHE A 72 19.45 -6.40 -8.98
CA PHE A 72 20.00 -6.58 -7.64
C PHE A 72 21.50 -6.92 -7.65
N SER A 73 21.92 -7.73 -8.63
CA SER A 73 23.28 -8.27 -8.72
C SER A 73 24.32 -7.31 -9.33
N GLU A 74 23.92 -6.13 -9.82
CA GLU A 74 24.78 -5.22 -10.61
C GLU A 74 26.11 -4.87 -9.93
N LYS A 75 26.13 -4.84 -8.59
CA LYS A 75 27.32 -4.54 -7.78
C LYS A 75 27.65 -5.64 -6.76
N ARG A 76 27.07 -6.83 -6.92
CA ARG A 76 27.16 -7.92 -5.93
C ARG A 76 27.79 -9.20 -6.50
N CYS A 77 28.16 -9.19 -7.78
CA CYS A 77 28.84 -10.31 -8.43
C CYS A 77 30.17 -9.86 -9.01
N GLU A 78 31.18 -10.72 -8.87
CA GLU A 78 32.47 -10.56 -9.53
C GLU A 78 32.38 -10.91 -11.03
N PRO A 79 33.29 -10.38 -11.88
CA PRO A 79 33.35 -10.77 -13.29
C PRO A 79 33.46 -12.29 -13.48
N GLY A 80 32.52 -12.88 -14.24
CA GLY A 80 32.47 -14.32 -14.51
C GLY A 80 31.76 -15.16 -13.44
N GLN A 81 31.32 -14.55 -12.33
CA GLN A 81 30.48 -15.20 -11.34
C GLN A 81 29.06 -15.39 -11.89
N LYS A 82 28.50 -16.59 -11.71
CA LYS A 82 27.12 -16.91 -12.16
C LYS A 82 26.07 -16.74 -11.08
N THR A 83 26.47 -16.90 -9.81
CA THR A 83 25.59 -16.80 -8.66
C THR A 83 26.32 -16.21 -7.46
N GLY A 84 25.66 -15.34 -6.70
CA GLY A 84 26.12 -14.88 -5.39
C GLY A 84 25.31 -15.49 -4.25
N GLU A 85 25.66 -15.14 -3.01
CA GLU A 85 24.93 -15.53 -1.79
C GLU A 85 24.48 -14.29 -1.01
N VAL A 86 23.29 -14.35 -0.44
CA VAL A 86 22.69 -13.27 0.35
C VAL A 86 21.91 -13.85 1.52
N ILE A 87 21.85 -13.13 2.64
CA ILE A 87 20.99 -13.49 3.76
C ILE A 87 19.56 -13.05 3.45
N MET A 88 18.58 -13.92 3.69
CA MET A 88 17.20 -13.69 3.31
C MET A 88 16.59 -12.39 3.90
N SER A 89 16.95 -12.04 5.14
CA SER A 89 16.52 -10.81 5.79
C SER A 89 16.98 -9.56 5.04
N GLU A 90 18.13 -9.59 4.34
CA GLU A 90 18.56 -8.49 3.48
C GLU A 90 17.63 -8.30 2.28
N LEU A 91 17.04 -9.38 1.76
CA LEU A 91 16.08 -9.32 0.67
C LEU A 91 14.70 -8.88 1.18
N ILE A 92 14.26 -9.39 2.33
CA ILE A 92 13.00 -8.97 2.97
C ILE A 92 13.04 -7.46 3.30
N ALA A 93 14.19 -6.97 3.78
CA ALA A 93 14.42 -5.54 4.05
C ALA A 93 14.86 -4.74 2.80
N SER A 94 14.87 -5.35 1.60
CA SER A 94 15.30 -4.66 0.39
C SER A 94 14.15 -3.88 -0.24
N ALA A 95 14.51 -3.06 -1.23
CA ALA A 95 13.54 -2.33 -2.03
C ALA A 95 12.69 -3.22 -2.96
N PHE A 96 12.83 -4.56 -2.92
CA PHE A 96 12.00 -5.48 -3.72
C PHE A 96 10.50 -5.28 -3.47
N VAL A 97 10.10 -5.03 -2.22
CA VAL A 97 8.70 -4.73 -1.88
C VAL A 97 8.23 -3.38 -2.45
N ASP A 98 9.15 -2.47 -2.79
CA ASP A 98 8.82 -1.16 -3.39
C ASP A 98 8.87 -1.20 -4.93
N GLU A 99 9.35 -2.27 -5.56
CA GLU A 99 9.48 -2.36 -7.02
C GLU A 99 8.18 -2.13 -7.80
N PRO A 100 6.99 -2.58 -7.33
CA PRO A 100 5.71 -2.20 -7.93
C PRO A 100 5.55 -0.68 -8.13
N ASP A 101 6.00 0.12 -7.17
CA ASP A 101 5.93 1.59 -7.20
C ASP A 101 7.04 2.24 -8.02
N MET A 102 8.10 1.51 -8.34
CA MET A 102 9.21 1.99 -9.18
C MET A 102 8.82 2.09 -10.67
N GLY A 103 7.55 1.86 -10.98
CA GLY A 103 6.95 2.11 -12.29
C GLY A 103 6.75 0.88 -13.14
N MET A 104 6.95 -0.34 -12.61
CA MET A 104 6.70 -1.57 -13.36
C MET A 104 5.24 -1.74 -13.79
N ASP A 105 4.30 -1.02 -13.17
CA ASP A 105 2.88 -0.99 -13.53
C ASP A 105 2.43 0.31 -14.22
N GLN A 106 3.35 1.22 -14.56
CA GLN A 106 3.04 2.49 -15.20
C GLN A 106 3.07 2.39 -16.72
N ASN A 107 2.26 3.23 -17.39
CA ASN A 107 2.23 3.40 -18.85
C ASN A 107 2.03 2.10 -19.64
N LEU A 108 1.39 1.10 -19.03
CA LEU A 108 1.18 -0.21 -19.65
C LEU A 108 0.26 -0.13 -20.88
N PRO A 109 0.40 -1.03 -21.86
CA PRO A 109 -0.52 -1.09 -23.00
C PRO A 109 -1.95 -1.44 -22.55
N ASN A 110 -2.96 -1.07 -23.34
CA ASN A 110 -4.37 -1.36 -23.03
C ASN A 110 -4.68 -2.85 -22.83
N SER A 111 -3.89 -3.75 -23.42
CA SER A 111 -4.01 -5.19 -23.22
C SER A 111 -3.64 -5.67 -21.79
N ALA A 112 -3.04 -4.80 -20.98
CA ALA A 112 -2.78 -5.02 -19.56
C ALA A 112 -3.99 -4.65 -18.66
N ASP A 113 -4.96 -3.88 -19.18
CA ASP A 113 -6.17 -3.45 -18.47
C ASP A 113 -7.42 -3.71 -19.33
N PRO A 114 -7.82 -4.99 -19.51
CA PRO A 114 -8.94 -5.36 -20.38
C PRO A 114 -10.31 -4.89 -19.84
N ARG A 115 -10.37 -4.49 -18.55
CA ARG A 115 -11.59 -3.96 -17.92
C ARG A 115 -11.69 -2.43 -18.01
N GLU A 116 -10.67 -1.79 -18.59
CA GLU A 116 -10.54 -0.33 -18.66
C GLU A 116 -10.68 0.34 -17.29
N ALA A 117 -10.15 -0.28 -16.24
CA ALA A 117 -10.21 0.23 -14.87
C ALA A 117 -9.46 1.56 -14.73
N ARG A 118 -8.40 1.76 -15.52
CA ARG A 118 -7.58 2.98 -15.50
C ARG A 118 -8.35 4.28 -15.76
N LYS A 119 -9.47 4.23 -16.49
CA LYS A 119 -10.32 5.42 -16.69
C LYS A 119 -10.94 5.96 -15.38
N TRP A 120 -10.99 5.11 -14.35
CA TRP A 120 -11.51 5.43 -13.02
C TRP A 120 -10.41 5.55 -11.95
N MET A 121 -9.17 5.18 -12.29
CA MET A 121 -8.08 4.97 -11.34
C MET A 121 -6.76 5.57 -11.86
N GLY A 122 -6.75 6.89 -12.05
CA GLY A 122 -5.52 7.64 -12.36
C GLY A 122 -5.11 7.74 -13.83
N GLY A 123 -5.86 7.15 -14.77
CA GLY A 123 -5.60 7.28 -16.22
C GLY A 123 -4.60 6.27 -16.78
N SER A 124 -4.22 6.40 -18.06
CA SER A 124 -3.37 5.43 -18.75
C SER A 124 -1.90 5.83 -18.89
N THR A 125 -1.53 7.03 -18.44
CA THR A 125 -0.18 7.60 -18.57
C THR A 125 0.28 8.28 -17.30
N GLY A 126 1.60 8.33 -17.08
CA GLY A 126 2.21 8.96 -15.91
C GLY A 126 2.19 8.07 -14.66
N PRO A 127 2.69 8.58 -13.51
CA PRO A 127 2.80 7.81 -12.27
C PRO A 127 1.48 7.19 -11.81
N THR A 128 0.37 7.92 -12.00
CA THR A 128 -0.97 7.52 -11.55
C THR A 128 -1.58 6.39 -12.37
N SER A 129 -0.96 6.03 -13.50
CA SER A 129 -1.49 4.99 -14.39
C SER A 129 -1.40 3.57 -13.85
N GLN A 130 -0.61 3.37 -12.78
CA GLN A 130 -0.51 2.10 -12.07
C GLN A 130 -1.71 1.83 -11.16
N GLY A 131 -2.52 2.85 -10.82
CA GLY A 131 -3.55 2.76 -9.78
C GLY A 131 -4.50 1.57 -9.89
N PHE A 132 -4.84 1.12 -11.09
CA PHE A 132 -5.69 -0.06 -11.29
C PHE A 132 -5.12 -1.37 -10.74
N ARG A 133 -3.79 -1.50 -10.59
CA ARG A 133 -3.11 -2.68 -10.01
C ARG A 133 -2.87 -2.57 -8.52
N HIS A 134 -2.93 -1.37 -7.96
CA HIS A 134 -2.59 -1.06 -6.57
C HIS A 134 -3.83 -0.87 -5.68
N MET A 135 -5.01 -0.82 -6.28
CA MET A 135 -6.24 -0.49 -5.58
C MET A 135 -7.40 -1.36 -6.03
N ILE A 136 -8.43 -1.41 -5.18
CA ILE A 136 -9.74 -1.95 -5.54
C ILE A 136 -10.84 -1.12 -4.90
N PHE A 137 -11.79 -0.67 -5.71
CA PHE A 137 -13.03 -0.10 -5.19
C PHE A 137 -14.15 -1.12 -5.43
N PRO A 138 -14.50 -1.94 -4.43
CA PRO A 138 -15.32 -3.15 -4.58
C PRO A 138 -16.80 -2.91 -4.92
N GLY A 139 -17.25 -1.66 -5.03
CA GLY A 139 -18.63 -1.31 -5.36
C GLY A 139 -19.45 -0.86 -4.16
N ILE A 140 -20.65 -0.36 -4.44
CA ILE A 140 -21.60 0.08 -3.40
C ILE A 140 -22.11 -1.11 -2.57
N GLN A 141 -22.04 -0.99 -1.25
CA GLN A 141 -22.64 -1.89 -0.29
C GLN A 141 -24.06 -1.44 0.07
N VAL A 142 -25.02 -2.35 -0.02
CA VAL A 142 -26.44 -2.08 0.30
C VAL A 142 -26.64 -1.66 1.76
N ARG A 143 -25.83 -2.19 2.68
CA ARG A 143 -25.93 -1.90 4.13
C ARG A 143 -25.28 -0.58 4.55
N SER A 144 -24.47 0.02 3.69
CA SER A 144 -23.65 1.20 3.98
C SER A 144 -23.46 2.08 2.73
N PRO A 145 -24.54 2.42 2.00
CA PRO A 145 -24.45 2.94 0.64
C PRO A 145 -23.75 4.30 0.57
N VAL A 146 -23.86 5.11 1.64
CA VAL A 146 -23.20 6.41 1.74
C VAL A 146 -21.70 6.25 1.99
N GLN A 147 -21.30 5.33 2.87
CA GLN A 147 -19.88 5.08 3.16
C GLN A 147 -19.17 4.36 2.03
N SER A 148 -19.87 3.51 1.28
CA SER A 148 -19.33 2.78 0.13
C SER A 148 -19.57 3.50 -1.20
N PHE A 149 -19.99 4.76 -1.18
CA PHE A 149 -20.30 5.47 -2.41
C PHE A 149 -19.02 5.60 -3.25
N GLN A 150 -19.10 5.13 -4.48
CA GLN A 150 -18.01 5.17 -5.45
C GLN A 150 -18.58 5.24 -6.86
N ILE A 151 -17.78 5.65 -7.83
CA ILE A 151 -18.12 5.63 -9.24
C ILE A 151 -16.95 4.99 -10.00
N PRO A 152 -17.21 3.91 -10.78
CA PRO A 152 -18.51 3.31 -11.06
C PRO A 152 -19.09 2.57 -9.84
N PHE A 153 -20.41 2.31 -9.85
CA PHE A 153 -21.08 1.63 -8.73
C PHE A 153 -20.67 0.16 -8.55
N GLY A 154 -20.14 -0.45 -9.61
CA GLY A 154 -19.58 -1.80 -9.58
C GLY A 154 -18.10 -1.80 -9.18
N SER A 155 -17.57 -3.00 -8.94
CA SER A 155 -16.16 -3.19 -8.59
C SER A 155 -15.23 -2.70 -9.71
N VAL A 156 -14.14 -2.03 -9.33
CA VAL A 156 -13.07 -1.58 -10.23
C VAL A 156 -11.70 -1.77 -9.57
N GLY A 157 -10.70 -2.16 -10.36
CA GLY A 157 -9.35 -2.53 -9.89
C GLY A 157 -9.03 -3.99 -10.20
N ASP A 158 -7.74 -4.30 -10.32
CA ASP A 158 -7.15 -5.60 -10.72
C ASP A 158 -6.16 -6.16 -9.69
N VAL A 159 -6.06 -5.50 -8.53
CA VAL A 159 -5.11 -5.87 -7.46
C VAL A 159 -5.34 -7.28 -6.91
N LEU A 160 -6.57 -7.77 -6.83
CA LEU A 160 -6.84 -9.13 -6.33
C LEU A 160 -6.36 -10.20 -7.32
N GLU A 161 -6.66 -10.01 -8.61
CA GLU A 161 -6.14 -10.88 -9.66
C GLU A 161 -4.61 -10.81 -9.76
N ARG A 162 -4.03 -9.63 -9.49
CA ARG A 162 -2.59 -9.40 -9.43
C ARG A 162 -1.92 -10.15 -8.27
N ILE A 163 -2.46 -10.05 -7.06
CA ILE A 163 -2.00 -10.80 -5.88
C ILE A 163 -2.01 -12.31 -6.20
N GLN A 164 -3.14 -12.84 -6.68
CA GLN A 164 -3.23 -14.26 -7.03
C GLN A 164 -2.19 -14.67 -8.08
N LYS A 165 -1.97 -13.85 -9.11
CA LYS A 165 -1.00 -14.17 -10.15
C LYS A 165 0.44 -14.19 -9.62
N LEU A 166 0.79 -13.27 -8.72
CA LEU A 166 2.10 -13.23 -8.08
C LEU A 166 2.29 -14.39 -7.12
N HIS A 167 1.25 -14.76 -6.37
CA HIS A 167 1.24 -15.94 -5.52
C HIS A 167 1.57 -17.21 -6.32
N GLU A 168 0.91 -17.41 -7.45
CA GLU A 168 1.16 -18.56 -8.34
C GLU A 168 2.60 -18.58 -8.87
N VAL A 169 3.15 -17.42 -9.24
CA VAL A 169 4.52 -17.30 -9.74
C VAL A 169 5.54 -17.55 -8.63
N SER A 170 5.37 -16.91 -7.48
CA SER A 170 6.23 -17.06 -6.31
C SER A 170 6.29 -18.52 -5.86
N LYS A 171 5.11 -19.13 -5.68
CA LYS A 171 4.97 -20.54 -5.33
C LYS A 171 5.74 -21.44 -6.32
N GLY A 172 5.58 -21.21 -7.62
CA GLY A 172 6.28 -22.00 -8.63
C GLY A 172 7.81 -21.87 -8.59
N TYR A 173 8.34 -20.69 -8.25
CA TYR A 173 9.79 -20.54 -8.01
C TYR A 173 10.25 -21.27 -6.74
N PHE A 174 9.48 -21.19 -5.65
CA PHE A 174 9.79 -21.94 -4.44
C PHE A 174 9.78 -23.46 -4.66
N GLU A 175 8.77 -23.98 -5.37
CA GLU A 175 8.65 -25.41 -5.71
C GLU A 175 9.78 -25.92 -6.63
N SER A 176 10.36 -25.04 -7.47
CA SER A 176 11.52 -25.36 -8.30
C SER A 176 12.87 -25.12 -7.59
N GLY A 177 12.86 -24.72 -6.32
CA GLY A 177 14.06 -24.45 -5.53
C GLY A 177 14.73 -23.10 -5.78
N ASN A 178 14.12 -22.23 -6.58
CA ASN A 178 14.61 -20.89 -6.89
C ASN A 178 14.15 -19.87 -5.83
N LYS A 179 14.74 -19.97 -4.63
CA LYS A 179 14.34 -19.16 -3.46
C LYS A 179 14.45 -17.65 -3.68
N PHE A 180 15.42 -17.19 -4.48
CA PHE A 180 15.59 -15.75 -4.75
C PHE A 180 14.40 -15.17 -5.52
N TRP A 181 14.02 -15.79 -6.64
CA TRP A 181 12.88 -15.33 -7.43
C TRP A 181 11.54 -15.61 -6.75
N GLY A 182 11.44 -16.71 -6.00
CA GLY A 182 10.28 -16.98 -5.14
C GLY A 182 10.06 -15.86 -4.13
N LEU A 183 11.12 -15.44 -3.43
CA LEU A 183 11.02 -14.36 -2.46
C LEU A 183 10.80 -12.99 -3.11
N ARG A 184 11.48 -12.66 -4.20
CA ARG A 184 11.30 -11.36 -4.86
C ARG A 184 9.87 -11.15 -5.37
N THR A 185 9.31 -12.17 -6.01
CA THR A 185 7.91 -12.13 -6.48
C THR A 185 6.89 -12.21 -5.34
N LEU A 186 7.23 -12.87 -4.23
CA LEU A 186 6.43 -12.81 -2.99
C LEU A 186 6.45 -11.40 -2.39
N LEU A 187 7.58 -10.69 -2.44
CA LEU A 187 7.64 -9.31 -1.95
C LEU A 187 6.84 -8.36 -2.84
N TRP A 188 6.76 -8.62 -4.15
CA TRP A 188 5.79 -7.92 -5.01
C TRP A 188 4.35 -8.25 -4.62
N GLU A 189 4.02 -9.49 -4.27
CA GLU A 189 2.69 -9.85 -3.78
C GLU A 189 2.35 -9.12 -2.47
N ILE A 190 3.29 -9.16 -1.51
CA ILE A 190 3.19 -8.50 -0.20
C ILE A 190 2.96 -6.99 -0.38
N HIS A 191 3.62 -6.35 -1.33
CA HIS A 191 3.35 -4.95 -1.67
C HIS A 191 1.85 -4.69 -1.91
N TYR A 192 1.23 -5.46 -2.81
CA TYR A 192 -0.19 -5.27 -3.13
C TYR A 192 -1.11 -5.65 -1.95
N VAL A 193 -0.73 -6.64 -1.14
CA VAL A 193 -1.40 -6.98 0.13
C VAL A 193 -1.33 -5.80 1.10
N GLN A 194 -0.19 -5.13 1.19
CA GLN A 194 0.02 -3.95 2.04
C GLN A 194 -0.80 -2.77 1.52
N ASP A 195 -0.81 -2.51 0.21
CA ASP A 195 -1.68 -1.53 -0.42
C ASP A 195 -3.15 -1.73 -0.04
N LEU A 196 -3.63 -2.98 -0.01
CA LEU A 196 -5.02 -3.27 0.37
C LEU A 196 -5.35 -2.94 1.83
N HIS A 197 -4.35 -2.86 2.71
CA HIS A 197 -4.53 -2.39 4.08
C HIS A 197 -4.60 -0.85 4.18
N GLN A 198 -4.35 -0.13 3.08
CA GLN A 198 -4.44 1.32 3.00
C GLN A 198 -5.91 1.72 2.71
N PRO A 199 -6.59 2.46 3.61
CA PRO A 199 -8.02 2.76 3.45
C PRO A 199 -8.42 3.53 2.17
N PHE A 200 -7.56 4.39 1.64
CA PHE A 200 -7.74 5.09 0.36
C PHE A 200 -7.58 4.15 -0.86
N HIS A 201 -6.93 3.00 -0.71
CA HIS A 201 -6.82 2.01 -1.78
C HIS A 201 -8.05 1.09 -1.87
N VAL A 202 -8.86 1.04 -0.81
CA VAL A 202 -10.09 0.23 -0.74
C VAL A 202 -11.38 1.06 -0.70
N ALA A 203 -11.28 2.38 -0.57
CA ALA A 203 -12.40 3.31 -0.58
C ALA A 203 -12.08 4.58 -1.37
N GLN A 204 -12.80 4.80 -2.48
CA GLN A 204 -12.60 5.98 -3.35
C GLN A 204 -12.89 7.30 -2.62
N ILE A 205 -13.84 7.31 -1.69
CA ILE A 205 -14.22 8.49 -0.91
C ILE A 205 -14.31 8.08 0.57
N PRO A 206 -13.18 8.07 1.29
CA PRO A 206 -13.17 7.68 2.70
C PRO A 206 -14.08 8.57 3.55
N SER A 207 -14.23 9.85 3.22
CA SER A 207 -15.15 10.74 3.92
C SER A 207 -15.79 11.78 3.00
N MET A 208 -17.12 11.90 3.07
CA MET A 208 -17.86 12.92 2.33
C MET A 208 -17.45 14.36 2.72
N LYS A 209 -16.84 14.56 3.89
CA LYS A 209 -16.32 15.87 4.30
C LYS A 209 -15.12 16.30 3.46
N MET A 210 -14.41 15.36 2.83
CA MET A 210 -13.26 15.64 1.98
C MET A 210 -13.66 16.19 0.61
N LEU A 211 -14.93 16.06 0.21
CA LEU A 211 -15.40 16.55 -1.07
C LEU A 211 -15.56 18.08 -1.09
N PRO A 212 -15.22 18.75 -2.20
CA PRO A 212 -15.34 20.19 -2.37
C PRO A 212 -16.77 20.57 -2.79
N TRP A 213 -17.75 20.38 -1.89
CA TRP A 213 -19.18 20.64 -2.19
C TRP A 213 -19.46 22.05 -2.74
N LYS A 214 -18.64 23.05 -2.40
CA LYS A 214 -18.73 24.42 -2.96
C LYS A 214 -18.49 24.48 -4.47
N LYS A 215 -17.87 23.45 -5.07
CA LYS A 215 -17.58 23.32 -6.51
C LYS A 215 -18.56 22.40 -7.23
N LEU A 216 -19.67 21.99 -6.60
CA LEU A 216 -20.63 21.02 -7.15
C LEU A 216 -21.09 21.36 -8.58
N PHE A 217 -21.26 22.65 -8.88
CA PHE A 217 -21.70 23.14 -10.20
C PHE A 217 -20.57 23.75 -11.05
N SER A 218 -19.31 23.66 -10.61
CA SER A 218 -18.17 24.33 -11.24
C SER A 218 -16.87 23.52 -11.13
N GLY A 219 -16.82 22.39 -11.84
CA GLY A 219 -15.62 21.54 -11.89
C GLY A 219 -15.45 20.63 -10.67
N PHE A 220 -16.56 20.21 -10.05
CA PHE A 220 -16.59 19.31 -8.88
C PHE A 220 -15.67 18.12 -8.99
N ILE A 221 -15.58 17.53 -10.18
CA ILE A 221 -14.82 16.31 -10.43
C ILE A 221 -13.34 16.55 -10.29
N ASN A 222 -12.78 17.49 -11.08
CA ASN A 222 -11.37 17.84 -10.98
C ASN A 222 -11.01 18.28 -9.56
N ALA A 223 -11.89 19.05 -8.90
CA ALA A 223 -11.67 19.47 -7.52
C ALA A 223 -11.71 18.29 -6.52
N SER A 224 -12.60 17.32 -6.71
CA SER A 224 -12.72 16.13 -5.85
C SER A 224 -11.54 15.21 -6.03
N THR A 225 -11.18 14.95 -7.29
CA THR A 225 -9.97 14.25 -7.72
C THR A 225 -8.72 14.83 -7.07
N HIS A 226 -8.55 16.16 -7.16
CA HIS A 226 -7.46 16.89 -6.52
C HIS A 226 -7.47 16.77 -4.99
N ALA A 227 -8.62 16.99 -4.36
CA ALA A 227 -8.76 16.89 -2.92
C ALA A 227 -8.47 15.47 -2.40
N MET A 228 -9.01 14.43 -3.04
CA MET A 228 -8.79 13.04 -2.63
C MET A 228 -7.31 12.68 -2.72
N ALA A 229 -6.63 13.08 -3.80
CA ALA A 229 -5.20 12.83 -3.95
C ALA A 229 -4.37 13.52 -2.87
N ASN A 230 -4.68 14.78 -2.54
CA ASN A 230 -4.00 15.45 -1.43
C ASN A 230 -4.24 14.75 -0.08
N TYR A 231 -5.48 14.35 0.24
CA TYR A 231 -5.74 13.62 1.49
C TYR A 231 -5.08 12.24 1.53
N HIS A 232 -5.01 11.56 0.39
CA HIS A 232 -4.31 10.29 0.23
C HIS A 232 -2.83 10.44 0.58
N TYR A 233 -2.11 11.30 -0.15
CA TYR A 233 -0.68 11.54 0.07
C TYR A 233 -0.38 12.04 1.49
N ALA A 234 -1.30 12.85 2.03
CA ALA A 234 -1.21 13.33 3.40
C ALA A 234 -1.28 12.19 4.43
N TYR A 235 -2.22 11.27 4.25
CA TYR A 235 -2.38 10.12 5.11
C TYR A 235 -1.16 9.20 5.06
N GLU A 236 -0.61 8.97 3.87
CA GLU A 236 0.61 8.17 3.70
C GLU A 236 1.81 8.82 4.38
N SER A 237 1.98 10.13 4.20
CA SER A 237 3.05 10.89 4.85
C SER A 237 2.95 10.83 6.38
N LEU A 238 1.73 10.94 6.92
CA LEU A 238 1.48 10.81 8.36
C LEU A 238 1.80 9.39 8.86
N THR A 239 1.32 8.37 8.14
CA THR A 239 1.55 6.96 8.49
C THR A 239 3.04 6.63 8.44
N GLN A 240 3.75 7.09 7.41
CA GLN A 240 5.20 6.93 7.29
C GLN A 240 5.94 7.59 8.46
N GLY A 241 5.53 8.79 8.89
CA GLY A 241 6.07 9.44 10.08
C GLY A 241 5.88 8.60 11.34
N MET A 242 4.69 8.02 11.53
CA MET A 242 4.40 7.12 12.67
C MET A 242 5.32 5.88 12.67
N ILE A 243 5.56 5.29 11.50
CA ILE A 243 6.41 4.10 11.32
C ILE A 243 7.89 4.44 11.56
N LYS A 244 8.36 5.58 11.05
CA LYS A 244 9.74 6.06 11.25
C LYS A 244 10.04 6.27 12.73
N GLU A 245 9.08 6.85 13.47
CA GLU A 245 9.16 7.11 14.91
C GLU A 245 8.73 5.91 15.78
N ALA A 246 8.50 4.73 15.19
CA ALA A 246 7.81 3.63 15.87
C ALA A 246 8.47 3.17 17.18
N VAL A 247 9.80 3.24 17.23
CA VAL A 247 10.58 2.86 18.41
C VAL A 247 10.43 3.91 19.52
N SER A 248 10.46 5.20 19.19
CA SER A 248 10.41 6.28 20.18
C SER A 248 8.99 6.54 20.72
N ASN A 249 7.96 6.24 19.94
CA ASN A 249 6.56 6.51 20.29
C ASN A 249 5.76 5.26 20.72
N GLY A 250 6.39 4.09 20.81
CA GLY A 250 5.75 2.83 21.17
C GLY A 250 4.86 2.22 20.08
N PHE A 251 4.82 2.78 18.87
CA PHE A 251 4.10 2.25 17.71
C PHE A 251 4.74 0.96 17.17
N GLN A 252 5.96 0.62 17.58
CA GLN A 252 6.59 -0.67 17.28
C GLN A 252 5.72 -1.86 17.71
N LYS A 253 4.92 -1.71 18.79
CA LYS A 253 3.98 -2.75 19.25
C LYS A 253 2.92 -3.12 18.19
N CYS A 254 2.62 -2.20 17.27
CA CYS A 254 1.66 -2.42 16.19
C CYS A 254 2.19 -3.38 15.12
N PHE A 255 3.48 -3.72 15.15
CA PHE A 255 4.09 -4.74 14.29
C PHE A 255 4.28 -6.09 14.99
N GLU A 256 3.85 -6.22 16.25
CA GLU A 256 3.90 -7.46 17.03
C GLU A 256 2.52 -8.14 16.98
N PRO A 257 2.19 -8.93 15.92
CA PRO A 257 0.95 -9.69 15.94
C PRO A 257 1.01 -10.66 17.13
N GLU A 258 -0.09 -10.77 17.88
CA GLU A 258 -0.30 -11.92 18.76
C GLU A 258 -0.18 -13.19 17.89
N ILE A 259 0.52 -14.19 18.42
CA ILE A 259 0.89 -15.43 17.73
C ILE A 259 -0.34 -15.99 16.99
N LEU A 260 -0.13 -16.33 15.71
CA LEU A 260 -1.17 -16.81 14.81
C LEU A 260 -1.53 -18.26 15.11
N ASP A 261 -2.72 -18.48 15.64
CA ASP A 261 -3.27 -19.83 15.83
C ASP A 261 -4.01 -20.37 14.59
N ASP A 262 -4.40 -19.52 13.61
CA ASP A 262 -5.00 -19.94 12.34
C ASP A 262 -4.91 -18.82 11.27
N PRO A 263 -4.39 -19.06 10.06
CA PRO A 263 -4.44 -18.07 8.98
C PRO A 263 -5.89 -17.80 8.54
N THR A 264 -6.37 -16.59 8.75
CA THR A 264 -7.67 -16.14 8.24
C THR A 264 -7.69 -16.15 6.71
N ALA A 265 -8.88 -16.35 6.13
CA ALA A 265 -9.02 -16.46 4.68
C ALA A 265 -8.62 -15.14 3.98
N PRO A 266 -7.99 -15.17 2.80
CA PRO A 266 -7.55 -13.98 2.05
C PRO A 266 -8.65 -12.94 1.74
N MET A 267 -9.93 -13.32 1.84
CA MET A 267 -11.04 -12.38 1.64
C MET A 267 -11.24 -11.41 2.82
N ASP A 268 -10.70 -11.71 4.00
CA ASP A 268 -10.78 -10.81 5.17
C ASP A 268 -9.84 -9.60 5.02
N ILE A 269 -8.92 -9.63 4.05
CA ILE A 269 -7.92 -8.56 3.82
C ILE A 269 -8.56 -7.20 3.53
N LEU A 270 -9.77 -7.19 2.96
CA LEU A 270 -10.48 -5.96 2.62
C LEU A 270 -11.37 -5.46 3.76
N ASP A 271 -11.81 -6.33 4.66
CA ASP A 271 -12.87 -6.01 5.61
C ASP A 271 -12.42 -4.98 6.64
N ILE A 272 -11.24 -5.19 7.23
CA ILE A 272 -10.65 -4.28 8.22
C ILE A 272 -10.39 -2.89 7.62
N PRO A 273 -9.60 -2.73 6.53
CA PRO A 273 -9.30 -1.41 5.97
C PRO A 273 -10.54 -0.71 5.43
N ARG A 274 -11.51 -1.45 4.88
CA ARG A 274 -12.76 -0.86 4.40
C ARG A 274 -13.66 -0.40 5.54
N ALA A 275 -13.74 -1.15 6.64
CA ALA A 275 -14.47 -0.74 7.83
C ALA A 275 -13.78 0.46 8.52
N ALA A 276 -12.46 0.55 8.44
CA ALA A 276 -11.68 1.66 8.98
C ALA A 276 -11.77 2.94 8.12
N ALA A 277 -11.96 2.83 6.79
CA ALA A 277 -11.91 3.96 5.86
C ALA A 277 -12.76 5.18 6.26
N PRO A 278 -14.03 5.04 6.69
CA PRO A 278 -14.82 6.18 7.16
C PRO A 278 -14.22 6.91 8.37
N LYS A 279 -13.66 6.14 9.32
CA LYS A 279 -13.06 6.69 10.53
C LYS A 279 -11.72 7.35 10.23
N VAL A 280 -10.88 6.70 9.43
CA VAL A 280 -9.59 7.25 8.97
C VAL A 280 -9.83 8.52 8.15
N GLY A 281 -10.77 8.51 7.21
CA GLY A 281 -11.14 9.68 6.42
C GLY A 281 -11.66 10.84 7.29
N ALA A 282 -12.45 10.54 8.33
CA ALA A 282 -12.90 11.56 9.27
C ALA A 282 -11.75 12.16 10.09
N ALA A 283 -10.83 11.33 10.59
CA ALA A 283 -9.66 11.75 11.36
C ALA A 283 -8.69 12.59 10.52
N VAL A 284 -8.34 12.13 9.31
CA VAL A 284 -7.49 12.86 8.35
C VAL A 284 -8.11 14.22 8.01
N TYR A 285 -9.43 14.26 7.72
CA TYR A 285 -10.12 15.52 7.47
C TYR A 285 -10.10 16.44 8.70
N ALA A 286 -10.29 15.91 9.91
CA ALA A 286 -10.27 16.69 11.13
C ALA A 286 -8.87 17.28 11.43
N ALA A 287 -7.80 16.56 11.08
CA ALA A 287 -6.42 16.98 11.27
C ALA A 287 -5.95 18.03 10.25
N LEU A 288 -6.38 17.91 8.99
CA LEU A 288 -5.85 18.72 7.87
C LEU A 288 -6.84 19.76 7.33
N GLY A 289 -8.13 19.60 7.63
CA GLY A 289 -9.19 20.53 7.26
C GLY A 289 -9.34 20.74 5.75
N ASP A 290 -9.93 21.88 5.38
CA ASP A 290 -10.21 22.25 3.99
C ASP A 290 -8.97 22.67 3.19
N TYR A 291 -7.81 22.83 3.84
CA TYR A 291 -6.56 23.23 3.17
C TYR A 291 -6.19 22.27 2.03
N MET A 292 -6.40 20.97 2.23
CA MET A 292 -6.17 19.91 1.23
C MET A 292 -7.06 20.01 -0.02
N LYS A 293 -8.14 20.80 0.04
CA LYS A 293 -9.04 21.05 -1.10
C LYS A 293 -8.62 22.28 -1.92
N SER A 294 -7.65 23.04 -1.43
CA SER A 294 -7.21 24.28 -2.06
C SER A 294 -6.27 24.01 -3.24
N ASN A 295 -6.12 25.00 -4.12
CA ASN A 295 -5.14 24.94 -5.21
C ASN A 295 -3.72 25.30 -4.74
N GLU A 296 -3.54 25.71 -3.47
CA GLU A 296 -2.24 26.05 -2.88
C GLU A 296 -1.41 24.80 -2.55
N VAL A 297 -2.06 23.63 -2.55
CA VAL A 297 -1.44 22.34 -2.29
C VAL A 297 -1.77 21.37 -3.43
N ASN A 298 -0.75 20.71 -3.94
CA ASN A 298 -0.80 19.61 -4.88
C ASN A 298 0.34 18.65 -4.51
N LEU A 299 0.11 17.85 -3.47
CA LEU A 299 1.12 16.93 -2.95
C LEU A 299 1.62 15.93 -4.01
N PRO A 300 0.77 15.37 -4.90
CA PRO A 300 1.25 14.53 -5.99
C PRO A 300 2.23 15.23 -6.93
N ALA A 301 2.13 16.56 -7.08
CA ALA A 301 3.04 17.36 -7.89
C ALA A 301 4.19 18.00 -7.08
N GLY A 302 4.35 17.64 -5.80
CA GLY A 302 5.36 18.21 -4.91
C GLY A 302 5.10 19.68 -4.53
N VAL A 303 3.87 20.17 -4.66
CA VAL A 303 3.49 21.54 -4.30
C VAL A 303 2.80 21.55 -2.93
N GLY A 304 3.30 22.38 -2.03
CA GLY A 304 2.86 22.39 -0.63
C GLY A 304 3.55 21.28 0.19
N GLN A 305 3.47 21.39 1.51
CA GLN A 305 4.03 20.40 2.43
C GLN A 305 3.09 20.23 3.62
N ILE A 306 3.14 19.04 4.21
CA ILE A 306 2.52 18.77 5.50
C ILE A 306 3.65 18.65 6.50
N ASP A 307 3.57 19.44 7.57
CA ASP A 307 4.47 19.32 8.71
C ASP A 307 4.03 18.12 9.56
N THR A 308 4.39 16.92 9.08
CA THR A 308 4.06 15.66 9.73
C THR A 308 4.66 15.58 11.13
N PHE A 309 5.86 16.14 11.32
CA PHE A 309 6.51 16.18 12.62
C PHE A 309 5.67 16.95 13.63
N THR A 310 5.28 18.19 13.31
CA THR A 310 4.44 19.01 14.20
C THR A 310 3.09 18.34 14.47
N LEU A 311 2.46 17.74 13.45
CA LEU A 311 1.19 17.03 13.62
C LEU A 311 1.33 15.81 14.56
N LEU A 312 2.37 15.00 14.38
CA LEU A 312 2.58 13.79 15.17
C LEU A 312 3.01 14.08 16.61
N HIS A 313 3.64 15.22 16.86
CA HIS A 313 4.09 15.69 18.17
C HIS A 313 3.15 16.71 18.81
N ALA A 314 1.99 16.98 18.20
CA ALA A 314 0.98 17.83 18.81
C ALA A 314 0.64 17.29 20.21
N THR A 315 0.82 18.13 21.22
CA THR A 315 0.45 17.82 22.60
C THR A 315 -0.98 18.28 22.87
N GLU A 316 -1.60 17.72 23.91
CA GLU A 316 -2.87 18.26 24.39
C GLU A 316 -2.70 19.76 24.71
N PRO A 317 -3.55 20.65 24.18
CA PRO A 317 -3.46 22.08 24.47
C PRO A 317 -3.58 22.31 25.97
N VAL A 318 -2.61 23.01 26.56
CA VAL A 318 -2.69 23.42 27.96
C VAL A 318 -3.66 24.58 28.05
N ILE A 319 -4.80 24.36 28.71
CA ILE A 319 -5.72 25.44 29.06
C ILE A 319 -5.05 26.24 30.18
N PRO A 320 -4.79 27.55 30.01
CA PRO A 320 -4.25 28.37 31.09
C PRO A 320 -5.17 28.27 32.32
N LEU A 321 -4.61 27.87 33.46
CA LEU A 321 -5.35 27.85 34.72
C LEU A 321 -5.68 29.29 35.13
N GLU A 322 -6.86 29.49 35.73
CA GLU A 322 -7.53 30.78 36.07
C GLU A 322 -6.69 31.82 36.84
N SER A 323 -5.46 31.52 37.24
CA SER A 323 -4.62 32.42 38.02
C SER A 323 -4.05 33.62 37.24
N ASP A 324 -4.11 33.61 35.90
CA ASP A 324 -3.74 34.74 35.06
C ASP A 324 -5.01 35.31 34.39
N GLN A 325 -5.65 36.29 35.05
CA GLN A 325 -6.87 36.98 34.63
C GLN A 325 -6.68 37.85 33.37
N LYS A 326 -6.26 37.26 32.25
CA LYS A 326 -6.40 37.87 30.94
C LYS A 326 -7.58 37.19 30.25
N GLU A 327 -8.62 37.98 29.97
CA GLU A 327 -9.81 37.52 29.28
C GLU A 327 -9.39 36.91 27.93
N ILE A 328 -9.53 35.59 27.79
CA ILE A 328 -9.17 34.88 26.55
C ILE A 328 -10.10 35.38 25.46
N SER A 329 -9.54 35.93 24.39
CA SER A 329 -10.33 36.42 23.26
C SER A 329 -11.08 35.28 22.58
N SER A 330 -12.20 35.61 21.93
CA SER A 330 -12.94 34.63 21.10
C SER A 330 -12.04 33.94 20.07
N ASP A 331 -11.04 34.63 19.54
CA ASP A 331 -10.15 34.07 18.51
C ASP A 331 -9.09 33.14 19.11
N GLU A 332 -8.55 33.46 20.29
CA GLU A 332 -7.70 32.53 21.04
C GLU A 332 -8.47 31.27 21.43
N MET A 333 -9.72 31.41 21.88
CA MET A 333 -10.57 30.26 22.21
C MET A 333 -10.83 29.35 21.01
N LYS A 334 -11.12 29.93 19.83
CA LYS A 334 -11.26 29.17 18.57
C LYS A 334 -9.96 28.46 18.19
N SER A 335 -8.81 29.11 18.38
CA SER A 335 -7.49 28.52 18.14
C SER A 335 -7.26 27.29 19.02
N ILE A 336 -7.51 27.40 20.33
CA ILE A 336 -7.40 26.30 21.30
C ILE A 336 -8.33 25.14 20.92
N GLN A 337 -9.59 25.43 20.58
CA GLN A 337 -10.56 24.41 20.15
C GLN A 337 -10.10 23.68 18.87
N ASN A 338 -9.51 24.39 17.91
CA ASN A 338 -8.97 23.79 16.70
C ASN A 338 -7.76 22.90 17.00
N GLN A 339 -6.85 23.33 17.87
CA GLN A 339 -5.71 22.52 18.31
C GLN A 339 -6.17 21.25 19.03
N PHE A 340 -7.17 21.35 19.91
CA PHE A 340 -7.72 20.18 20.62
C PHE A 340 -8.35 19.18 19.65
N LYS A 341 -9.09 19.68 18.66
CA LYS A 341 -9.68 18.84 17.60
C LYS A 341 -8.60 18.14 16.77
N GLN A 342 -7.53 18.85 16.41
CA GLN A 342 -6.42 18.29 15.66
C GLN A 342 -5.65 17.25 16.47
N TYR A 343 -5.34 17.53 17.74
CA TYR A 343 -4.73 16.58 18.67
C TYR A 343 -5.54 15.29 18.78
N LYS A 344 -6.85 15.40 19.05
CA LYS A 344 -7.75 14.24 19.14
C LYS A 344 -7.78 13.44 17.83
N ALA A 345 -7.85 14.13 16.69
CA ALA A 345 -7.85 13.49 15.38
C ALA A 345 -6.55 12.70 15.11
N ILE A 346 -5.39 13.24 15.48
CA ILE A 346 -4.11 12.55 15.34
C ILE A 346 -4.02 11.35 16.29
N SER A 347 -4.53 11.47 17.51
CA SER A 347 -4.59 10.35 18.47
C SER A 347 -5.47 9.20 17.96
N GLU A 348 -6.66 9.52 17.42
CA GLU A 348 -7.54 8.56 16.76
C GLU A 348 -6.84 7.92 15.54
N LEU A 349 -6.17 8.73 14.71
CA LEU A 349 -5.43 8.24 13.55
C LEU A 349 -4.33 7.25 13.95
N LYS A 350 -3.53 7.55 14.98
CA LYS A 350 -2.52 6.63 15.52
C LYS A 350 -3.14 5.30 15.95
N THR A 351 -4.32 5.34 16.57
CA THR A 351 -5.03 4.13 17.00
C THR A 351 -5.46 3.28 15.80
N PHE A 352 -6.14 3.88 14.81
CA PHE A 352 -6.56 3.15 13.61
C PHE A 352 -5.38 2.64 12.79
N SER A 353 -4.34 3.45 12.62
CA SER A 353 -3.11 3.02 11.93
C SER A 353 -2.45 1.85 12.66
N CYS A 354 -2.47 1.81 13.99
CA CYS A 354 -1.93 0.68 14.75
C CYS A 354 -2.72 -0.62 14.51
N GLU A 355 -4.06 -0.56 14.48
CA GLU A 355 -4.92 -1.70 14.16
C GLU A 355 -4.63 -2.21 12.73
N LEU A 356 -4.53 -1.30 11.76
CA LEU A 356 -4.20 -1.62 10.37
C LEU A 356 -2.80 -2.25 10.24
N MET A 357 -1.79 -1.69 10.92
CA MET A 357 -0.43 -2.26 10.91
C MET A 357 -0.39 -3.63 11.57
N SER A 358 -1.20 -3.87 12.61
CA SER A 358 -1.27 -5.17 13.27
C SER A 358 -1.85 -6.23 12.33
N SER A 359 -2.93 -5.89 11.62
CA SER A 359 -3.52 -6.72 10.57
C SER A 359 -2.55 -6.98 9.42
N LEU A 360 -1.90 -5.92 8.93
CA LEU A 360 -0.93 -6.00 7.83
C LEU A 360 0.26 -6.88 8.19
N SER A 361 0.84 -6.68 9.38
CA SER A 361 1.96 -7.46 9.88
C SER A 361 1.59 -8.93 9.97
N ARG A 362 0.37 -9.23 10.46
CA ARG A 362 -0.18 -10.58 10.49
C ARG A 362 -0.23 -11.21 9.10
N SER A 363 -0.94 -10.60 8.14
CA SER A 363 -1.07 -11.15 6.79
C SER A 363 0.27 -11.29 6.08
N THR A 364 1.19 -10.34 6.27
CA THR A 364 2.52 -10.41 5.68
C THR A 364 3.33 -11.59 6.25
N TRP A 365 3.26 -11.83 7.56
CA TRP A 365 3.90 -13.01 8.16
C TRP A 365 3.24 -14.32 7.75
N GLU A 366 1.91 -14.36 7.59
CA GLU A 366 1.19 -15.53 7.08
C GLU A 366 1.69 -15.93 5.68
N GLU A 367 1.81 -14.97 4.76
CA GLU A 367 2.29 -15.24 3.40
C GLU A 367 3.74 -15.74 3.40
N LEU A 368 4.61 -15.12 4.22
CA LEU A 368 6.00 -15.58 4.37
C LEU A 368 6.07 -16.99 4.97
N ASP A 369 5.34 -17.26 6.05
CA ASP A 369 5.32 -18.56 6.72
C ASP A 369 4.76 -19.64 5.79
N HIS A 370 3.66 -19.35 5.08
CA HIS A 370 3.06 -20.28 4.13
C HIS A 370 4.05 -20.63 3.02
N ALA A 371 4.74 -19.64 2.45
CA ALA A 371 5.77 -19.86 1.44
C ALA A 371 6.92 -20.73 1.99
N PHE A 372 7.46 -20.43 3.17
CA PHE A 372 8.66 -21.11 3.68
C PHE A 372 8.41 -22.45 4.38
N ILE A 373 7.26 -22.64 5.05
CA ILE A 373 6.91 -23.91 5.70
C ILE A 373 6.52 -24.94 4.64
N LYS A 374 5.69 -24.57 3.65
CA LYS A 374 5.29 -25.52 2.60
C LYS A 374 6.42 -25.81 1.62
N ALA A 375 7.28 -24.84 1.28
CA ALA A 375 8.45 -25.10 0.44
C ALA A 375 9.50 -26.02 1.08
N GLN A 376 9.48 -26.19 2.42
CA GLN A 376 10.35 -27.14 3.13
C GLN A 376 9.77 -28.55 3.23
N SER A 377 8.48 -28.74 2.91
CA SER A 377 7.93 -30.09 2.77
C SER A 377 8.56 -30.75 1.53
N PRO A 378 9.02 -32.01 1.60
CA PRO A 378 9.70 -32.68 0.50
C PRO A 378 8.71 -33.03 -0.62
N ALA A 379 8.24 -32.01 -1.35
CA ALA A 379 7.65 -32.19 -2.66
C ALA A 379 8.80 -32.55 -3.61
N SER A 380 8.70 -33.74 -4.20
CA SER A 380 9.67 -34.41 -5.05
C SER A 380 10.63 -33.47 -5.81
N ASN A 381 11.93 -33.69 -5.62
CA ASN A 381 13.05 -33.23 -6.47
C ASN A 381 12.80 -33.53 -7.97
N LYS A 382 11.94 -32.76 -8.63
CA LYS A 382 11.92 -32.65 -10.08
C LYS A 382 12.56 -31.32 -10.41
N SER A 383 13.83 -31.39 -10.79
CA SER A 383 14.66 -30.28 -11.29
C SER A 383 14.20 -29.78 -12.67
N GLY A 384 12.89 -29.55 -12.85
CA GLY A 384 12.34 -28.94 -14.05
C GLY A 384 12.50 -27.43 -13.99
N LYS A 385 12.78 -26.80 -15.12
CA LYS A 385 12.70 -25.33 -15.19
C LYS A 385 11.24 -24.94 -15.01
N TRP A 386 10.96 -23.87 -14.27
CA TRP A 386 9.59 -23.35 -14.10
C TRP A 386 8.89 -23.08 -15.44
N SER A 387 9.65 -22.72 -16.49
CA SER A 387 9.16 -22.59 -17.87
C SER A 387 8.43 -23.84 -18.38
N ASP A 388 8.79 -25.02 -17.85
CA ASP A 388 8.26 -26.31 -18.26
C ASP A 388 6.96 -26.67 -17.51
N ALA A 389 6.65 -25.97 -16.41
CA ALA A 389 5.42 -26.12 -15.61
C ALA A 389 4.25 -25.22 -16.08
N LEU A 390 4.53 -24.19 -16.89
CA LEU A 390 3.54 -23.25 -17.44
C LEU A 390 2.38 -23.89 -18.24
N PRO A 391 2.56 -24.98 -19.02
CA PRO A 391 1.45 -25.61 -19.73
C PRO A 391 0.39 -26.26 -18.82
N GLU A 392 0.76 -26.67 -17.60
CA GLU A 392 -0.17 -27.29 -16.65
C GLU A 392 -1.06 -26.26 -15.94
N ILE A 393 -0.54 -25.07 -15.64
CA ILE A 393 -1.32 -23.98 -15.02
C ILE A 393 -2.42 -23.46 -15.97
N ARG A 394 -2.18 -23.44 -17.29
CA ARG A 394 -3.21 -23.09 -18.28
C ARG A 394 -4.37 -24.08 -18.33
N ARG A 395 -4.19 -25.31 -17.84
CA ARG A 395 -5.22 -26.37 -17.91
C ARG A 395 -6.26 -26.28 -16.78
N VAL A 396 -5.99 -25.52 -15.73
CA VAL A 396 -6.90 -25.32 -14.58
C VAL A 396 -7.95 -24.21 -14.85
N ARG A 397 -7.90 -23.52 -16.00
CA ARG A 397 -8.90 -22.53 -16.44
C ARG A 397 -9.87 -23.08 -17.50
N ARG A 398 -10.46 -24.25 -17.26
CA ARG A 398 -11.67 -24.69 -17.98
C ARG A 398 -12.77 -25.07 -17.02
#